data_AF-A0AAP1QX38-F1
#
_entry.id   AF-A0AAP1QX38-F1
#
_cell.length_a   1.000
_cell.length_b   1.000
_cell.length_c   1.000
_cell.angle_alpha   90.00
_cell.angle_beta   90.00
_cell.angle_gamma   90.00
#
_symmetry.space_group_name_H-M   'P 1'
#
loop_
_entity.id
_entity.type
_entity.pdbx_description
1 polymer ?
#
loop_
_entity_poly.entity_id
_entity_poly.type
_entity_poly.pdbx_seq_one_letter_code
_entity_poly.pdbx_strand_id
1 'polypeptide(L)' 'MTKTEALALLECSITELAYKLSISTQAISQWPEEKIPLAREYQIRDLVEGNEPLKNKVAAG' A
#
# COMPACT_ATOMS: atom_id res chain seq x y z
N MET A 1 -8.98 5.83 -5.94
CA MET A 1 -8.31 4.85 -6.81
C MET A 1 -8.97 3.50 -6.64
N THR A 2 -8.98 2.73 -7.71
CA THR A 2 -9.40 1.33 -7.79
C THR A 2 -8.26 0.42 -7.35
N LYS A 3 -8.57 -0.85 -7.10
CA LYS A 3 -7.55 -1.88 -6.80
C LYS A 3 -6.51 -1.98 -7.92
N THR A 4 -6.95 -1.94 -9.18
CA THR A 4 -6.08 -2.04 -10.35
C THR A 4 -5.15 -0.82 -10.47
N GLU A 5 -5.67 0.38 -10.22
CA GLU A 5 -4.84 1.60 -10.16
C GLU A 5 -3.79 1.52 -9.06
N ALA A 6 -4.13 1.01 -7.88
CA ALA A 6 -3.18 0.83 -6.79
C ALA A 6 -2.02 -0.12 -7.16
N LEU A 7 -2.33 -1.22 -7.83
CA LEU A 7 -1.34 -2.18 -8.31
C LEU A 7 -0.44 -1.56 -9.39
N ALA A 8 -1.04 -0.80 -10.31
CA ALA A 8 -0.31 -0.11 -11.37
C ALA A 8 0.59 1.02 -10.83
N LEU A 9 0.12 1.78 -9.84
CA LEU A 9 0.88 2.87 -9.22
C LEU A 9 2.14 2.40 -8.49
N LEU A 10 2.06 1.23 -7.86
CA LEU A 10 3.18 0.63 -7.13
C LEU A 10 3.95 -0.40 -7.96
N GLU A 11 3.56 -0.60 -9.22
CA GLU A 11 4.07 -1.63 -10.13
C GLU A 11 4.22 -3.00 -9.44
N CYS A 12 3.19 -3.40 -8.68
CA CYS A 12 3.25 -4.57 -7.81
C CYS A 12 2.03 -5.50 -7.98
N SER A 13 2.19 -6.74 -7.54
CA SER A 13 1.12 -7.75 -7.51
C SER A 13 0.23 -7.62 -6.26
N ILE A 14 -0.94 -8.28 -6.28
CA ILE A 14 -1.85 -8.32 -5.11
C ILE A 14 -1.13 -8.83 -3.85
N THR A 15 -0.26 -9.83 -4.00
CA THR A 15 0.53 -10.38 -2.88
C THR A 15 1.49 -9.35 -2.30
N GLU A 16 2.16 -8.58 -3.15
CA GLU A 16 3.07 -7.53 -2.71
C GLU A 16 2.34 -6.33 -2.11
N LEU A 17 1.20 -5.95 -2.68
CA LEU A 17 0.35 -4.91 -2.11
C LEU A 17 -0.14 -5.30 -0.70
N ALA A 18 -0.52 -6.56 -0.52
CA ALA A 18 -0.93 -7.11 0.77
C ALA A 18 0.21 -7.05 1.78
N TYR A 19 1.41 -7.45 1.36
CA TYR A 19 2.62 -7.37 2.17
C TYR A 19 2.95 -5.92 2.58
N LYS A 20 2.97 -4.98 1.63
CA LYS A 20 3.24 -3.55 1.88
C LYS A 20 2.23 -2.92 2.84
N LEU A 21 0.97 -3.31 2.75
CA LEU A 21 -0.11 -2.82 3.61
C LEU A 21 -0.27 -3.61 4.91
N SER A 22 0.56 -4.62 5.14
CA SER A 22 0.49 -5.54 6.29
C SER A 22 -0.90 -6.13 6.49
N ILE A 23 -1.52 -6.60 5.40
CA ILE A 23 -2.84 -7.27 5.38
C ILE A 23 -2.79 -8.55 4.56
N SER A 24 -3.86 -9.34 4.64
CA SER A 24 -4.02 -10.54 3.83
C SER A 24 -4.43 -10.21 2.39
N THR A 25 -3.99 -11.04 1.43
CA THR A 25 -4.45 -10.99 0.03
C THR A 25 -5.97 -11.07 -0.09
N GLN A 26 -6.63 -11.86 0.77
CA GLN A 26 -8.08 -11.93 0.85
C GLN A 26 -8.72 -10.56 1.18
N ALA A 27 -8.10 -9.76 2.06
CA ALA A 27 -8.61 -8.44 2.40
C ALA A 27 -8.58 -7.48 1.20
N ILE A 28 -7.55 -7.59 0.36
CA ILE A 28 -7.46 -6.85 -0.91
C ILE A 28 -8.52 -7.33 -1.90
N SER A 29 -8.76 -8.64 -1.98
CA SER A 29 -9.82 -9.20 -2.83
C SER A 29 -11.22 -8.75 -2.40
N GLN A 30 -11.43 -8.43 -1.12
CA GLN A 30 -12.68 -7.91 -0.58
C GLN A 30 -12.85 -6.40 -0.74
N TRP A 31 -11.89 -5.68 -1.34
CA TRP A 31 -12.06 -4.26 -1.60
C TRP A 31 -13.14 -4.02 -2.66
N PRO A 32 -13.90 -2.91 -2.53
CA PRO A 32 -14.87 -2.55 -3.56
C PRO A 32 -14.15 -2.33 -4.90
N GLU A 33 -14.71 -2.88 -5.97
CA GLU A 33 -14.12 -2.80 -7.31
C GLU A 33 -14.05 -1.36 -7.82
N GLU A 34 -15.07 -0.56 -7.49
CA GLU A 34 -15.18 0.84 -7.90
C GLU A 34 -14.17 1.74 -7.16
N LYS A 35 -13.92 1.47 -5.87
CA LYS A 35 -13.04 2.32 -5.06
C LYS A 35 -12.53 1.59 -3.82
N ILE A 36 -11.22 1.60 -3.62
CA ILE A 36 -10.61 1.08 -2.41
C ILE A 36 -10.95 1.97 -1.19
N PRO A 37 -10.90 1.43 0.04
CA PRO A 37 -11.12 2.24 1.23
C PRO A 37 -10.17 3.44 1.29
N LEU A 38 -10.70 4.61 1.67
CA LEU A 38 -9.96 5.89 1.69
C LEU A 38 -8.64 5.79 2.49
N ALA A 39 -8.65 5.09 3.63
CA ALA A 39 -7.45 4.86 4.43
C ALA A 39 -6.34 4.12 3.65
N ARG A 40 -6.72 3.15 2.79
CA ARG A 40 -5.76 2.40 1.96
C ARG A 40 -5.26 3.23 0.81
N GLU A 41 -6.11 4.08 0.23
CA GLU A 41 -5.69 5.06 -0.77
C GLU A 41 -4.59 5.96 -0.23
N TYR A 42 -4.72 6.49 1.00
CA TYR A 42 -3.66 7.28 1.62
C TYR A 42 -2.38 6.47 1.86
N GLN A 43 -2.47 5.24 2.37
CA GLN A 43 -1.28 4.39 2.56
C GLN A 43 -0.57 4.07 1.24
N ILE A 44 -1.32 3.78 0.18
CA ILE A 44 -0.74 3.51 -1.14
C ILE A 44 -0.06 4.76 -1.69
N ARG A 45 -0.68 5.94 -1.53
CA ARG A 45 -0.05 7.21 -1.92
C ARG A 45 1.26 7.46 -1.16
N ASP A 46 1.26 7.24 0.15
CA ASP A 46 2.47 7.38 0.98
C ASP A 46 3.59 6.43 0.52
N LEU A 47 3.23 5.18 0.17
CA LEU A 47 4.16 4.20 -0.42
C LEU A 47 4.69 4.63 -1.80
N VAL A 48 3.85 5.23 -2.65
CA VAL A 48 4.23 5.72 -4.00
C VAL A 48 5.13 6.94 -3.89
N GLU A 49 4.86 7.84 -2.95
CA GLU A 49 5.69 9.01 -2.67
C GLU A 49 7.08 8.64 -2.14
N GLY A 50 7.33 7.34 -1.89
CA GLY A 50 8.62 6.87 -1.40
C GLY A 50 8.90 7.35 0.01
N ASN A 51 7.85 7.68 0.78
CA ASN A 51 7.98 7.87 2.21
C ASN A 51 8.34 6.51 2.81
N GLU A 52 9.65 6.23 2.86
CA GLU A 52 10.15 5.20 3.74
C GLU A 52 9.61 5.53 5.13
N PRO A 53 9.02 4.57 5.86
CA PRO A 53 8.68 4.81 7.26
C PRO A 53 9.95 5.35 7.91
N LEU A 54 9.86 6.50 8.57
CA LEU A 54 10.98 7.18 9.22
C LEU A 54 11.80 6.12 9.95
N LYS A 55 12.87 5.63 9.30
CA LYS A 55 13.82 4.75 9.93
C LYS A 55 14.37 5.64 11.01
N ASN A 56 14.01 5.37 12.28
CA ASN A 56 14.73 5.93 13.40
C ASN A 56 16.20 5.63 13.09
N LYS A 57 16.92 6.64 12.60
CA LYS A 57 18.37 6.65 12.66
C LYS A 57 18.64 6.60 14.15
N VAL A 58 18.79 5.40 14.69
CA VAL A 58 19.54 5.20 15.91
C VAL A 58 20.90 5.77 15.56
N ALA A 59 21.14 6.98 16.04
CA ALA A 59 22.45 7.60 16.01
C ALA A 59 23.40 6.61 16.67
N ALA A 60 24.30 6.04 15.86
CA ALA A 60 25.50 5.42 16.39
C ALA A 60 26.34 6.57 16.95
N GLY A 61 26.29 6.72 18.27
CA GLY A 61 27.29 7.43 19.07
C GLY A 61 28.43 6.50 19.45
#